data_AF-A0AAF0JM94-F1
#
_entry.id   AF-A0AAF0JM94-F1
#
_cell.length_a   1.000
_cell.length_b   1.000
_cell.length_c   1.000
_cell.angle_alpha   90.00
_cell.angle_beta   90.00
_cell.angle_gamma   90.00
#
_symmetry.space_group_name_H-M   'P 1'
#
loop_
_entity.id
_entity.type
_entity.pdbx_description
1 polymer ?
#
loop_
_entity_poly.entity_id
_entity_poly.type
_entity_poly.pdbx_seq_one_letter_code
_entity_poly.pdbx_strand_id
1 'polypeptide(L)'
;MNENEKILAECDKISKKAEINREILSRRYIHYNNLDNIFTFLIITLSALIATIAMIDTEIICLFIKIDTAIALRQIIVILGLFILIFTLLDKIWDFRERKITSEKGIDLLTNFLRDIHHFRKTKCTDCEEEKAQNEMKKYIERYSQIQQYLPILEDGVEFLKAKQYYMLKKEASIKIDENPELDLSTYHKKLKKLMRRW
;
A
#
# COMPACT_ATOMS: atom_id res chain seq x y z
N MET A 1 18.15 -26.63 -25.03
CA MET A 1 17.99 -25.68 -23.93
C MET A 1 18.89 -26.16 -22.81
N ASN A 2 19.93 -25.41 -22.50
CA ASN A 2 20.95 -25.75 -21.51
C ASN A 2 20.32 -25.78 -20.09
N GLU A 3 20.85 -26.60 -19.17
CA GLU A 3 20.28 -26.74 -17.82
C GLU A 3 20.34 -25.41 -17.06
N ASN A 4 21.39 -24.62 -17.28
CA ASN A 4 21.52 -23.25 -16.77
C ASN A 4 20.47 -22.27 -17.34
N GLU A 5 20.07 -22.43 -18.60
CA GLU A 5 19.00 -21.61 -19.19
C GLU A 5 17.64 -21.90 -18.52
N LYS A 6 17.38 -23.15 -18.12
CA LYS A 6 16.18 -23.50 -17.36
C LYS A 6 16.16 -22.83 -16.00
N ILE A 7 17.29 -22.85 -15.28
CA ILE A 7 17.42 -22.22 -13.95
C ILE A 7 17.21 -20.71 -14.05
N LEU A 8 17.81 -20.06 -15.06
CA LEU A 8 17.63 -18.63 -15.32
C LEU A 8 16.16 -18.30 -15.63
N ALA A 9 15.51 -19.09 -16.50
CA ALA A 9 14.11 -18.90 -16.83
C ALA A 9 13.20 -19.07 -15.60
N GLU A 10 13.53 -20.00 -14.71
CA GLU A 10 12.79 -20.21 -13.48
C GLU A 10 13.01 -19.07 -12.46
N CYS A 11 14.24 -18.57 -12.34
CA CYS A 11 14.57 -17.37 -11.57
C CYS A 11 13.73 -16.17 -12.02
N ASP A 12 13.68 -15.93 -13.33
CA ASP A 12 12.92 -14.82 -13.91
C ASP A 12 11.42 -14.99 -13.70
N LYS A 13 10.91 -16.21 -13.80
CA LYS A 13 9.50 -16.53 -13.55
C LYS A 13 9.10 -16.19 -12.11
N ILE A 14 9.90 -16.59 -11.13
CA ILE A 14 9.59 -16.35 -9.71
C ILE A 14 9.80 -14.87 -9.35
N SER A 15 10.89 -14.27 -9.82
CA SER A 15 11.16 -12.84 -9.63
C SER A 15 9.99 -12.00 -10.15
N LYS A 16 9.48 -12.30 -11.36
CA LYS A 16 8.33 -11.59 -11.93
C LYS A 16 7.07 -11.73 -11.08
N LYS A 17 6.81 -12.90 -10.50
CA LYS A 17 5.67 -13.09 -9.59
C LYS A 17 5.84 -12.28 -8.30
N ALA A 18 7.04 -12.31 -7.71
CA ALA A 18 7.36 -11.54 -6.52
C ALA A 18 7.27 -10.02 -6.75
N GLU A 19 7.72 -9.51 -7.90
CA GLU A 19 7.59 -8.10 -8.28
C GLU A 19 6.13 -7.65 -8.37
N ILE A 20 5.28 -8.45 -9.04
CA ILE A 20 3.85 -8.15 -9.15
C ILE A 20 3.20 -8.10 -7.77
N ASN A 21 3.46 -9.11 -6.93
CA ASN A 21 2.93 -9.16 -5.57
C ASN A 21 3.41 -7.98 -4.72
N ARG A 22 4.66 -7.57 -4.87
CA ARG A 22 5.21 -6.41 -4.16
C ARG A 22 4.53 -5.12 -4.58
N GLU A 23 4.29 -4.90 -5.87
CA GLU A 23 3.57 -3.71 -6.36
C GLU A 23 2.13 -3.67 -5.86
N ILE A 24 1.46 -4.84 -5.80
CA ILE A 24 0.10 -4.93 -5.23
C ILE A 24 0.09 -4.50 -3.76
N LEU A 25 1.02 -5.01 -2.96
CA LEU A 25 1.11 -4.66 -1.54
C LEU A 25 1.50 -3.20 -1.34
N SER A 26 2.41 -2.66 -2.17
CA SER A 26 2.75 -1.24 -2.16
C SER A 26 1.54 -0.35 -2.40
N ARG A 27 0.63 -0.75 -3.30
CA ARG A 27 -0.62 -0.03 -3.54
C ARG A 27 -1.58 -0.11 -2.37
N ARG A 28 -1.79 -1.30 -1.80
CA ARG A 28 -2.63 -1.47 -0.60
C ARG A 28 -2.10 -0.63 0.55
N TYR A 29 -0.78 -0.63 0.76
CA TYR A 29 -0.13 0.22 1.75
C TYR A 29 -0.45 1.70 1.52
N ILE A 30 -0.24 2.23 0.31
CA ILE A 30 -0.52 3.65 0.02
C ILE A 30 -2.00 3.98 0.25
N HIS A 31 -2.91 3.10 -0.19
CA HIS A 31 -4.34 3.30 -0.03
C HIS A 31 -4.74 3.34 1.45
N TYR A 32 -4.37 2.34 2.24
CA TYR A 32 -4.69 2.30 3.68
C TYR A 32 -3.94 3.35 4.50
N ASN A 33 -2.72 3.71 4.11
CA ASN A 33 -1.99 4.81 4.73
C ASN A 33 -2.69 6.15 4.50
N ASN A 34 -3.22 6.39 3.31
CA ASN A 34 -3.98 7.61 3.04
C ASN A 34 -5.28 7.64 3.85
N LEU A 35 -5.99 6.51 3.97
CA LEU A 35 -7.19 6.42 4.81
C LEU A 35 -6.86 6.66 6.29
N ASP A 36 -5.89 5.95 6.86
CA ASP A 36 -5.40 6.11 8.24
C ASP A 36 -5.02 7.58 8.53
N ASN A 37 -4.33 8.24 7.59
CA ASN A 37 -3.98 9.65 7.71
C ASN A 37 -5.21 10.58 7.67
N ILE A 38 -6.19 10.32 6.80
CA ILE A 38 -7.43 11.11 6.73
C ILE A 38 -8.21 10.99 8.05
N PHE A 39 -8.40 9.78 8.57
CA PHE A 39 -9.11 9.55 9.82
C PHE A 39 -8.37 10.20 11.00
N THR A 40 -7.06 10.03 11.07
CA THR A 40 -6.23 10.65 12.11
C THR A 40 -6.33 12.18 12.06
N PHE A 41 -6.23 12.79 10.88
CA PHE A 41 -6.39 14.22 10.70
C PHE A 41 -7.77 14.71 11.14
N LEU A 42 -8.83 13.98 10.79
CA LEU A 42 -10.20 14.30 11.15
C LEU A 42 -10.40 14.25 12.68
N ILE A 43 -9.87 13.23 13.35
CA ILE A 43 -9.93 13.11 14.80
C ILE A 43 -9.19 14.27 15.49
N ILE A 44 -7.99 14.62 15.03
CA ILE A 44 -7.20 15.73 15.59
C ILE A 44 -7.94 17.06 15.42
N THR A 45 -8.48 17.33 14.22
CA THR A 45 -9.20 18.58 13.95
C THR A 45 -10.49 18.70 14.78
N LEU A 46 -11.28 17.62 14.91
CA LEU A 46 -12.44 17.62 15.81
C LEU A 46 -12.04 17.84 17.27
N SER A 47 -10.95 17.21 17.72
CA SER A 47 -10.45 17.37 19.09
C SER A 47 -10.02 18.82 19.36
N ALA A 48 -9.32 19.44 18.40
CA ALA A 48 -8.93 20.84 18.48
C ALA A 48 -10.14 21.79 18.50
N LEU A 49 -11.18 21.50 17.71
CA LEU A 49 -12.44 22.26 17.74
C LEU A 49 -13.13 22.16 19.09
N ILE A 50 -13.24 20.95 19.67
CA ILE A 50 -13.79 20.75 21.01
C ILE A 50 -13.02 21.56 22.04
N ALA A 51 -11.69 21.47 22.03
CA ALA A 51 -10.84 22.22 22.96
C ALA A 51 -11.03 23.73 22.82
N THR A 52 -11.09 24.23 21.58
CA THR A 52 -11.31 25.65 21.30
C THR A 52 -12.67 26.10 21.83
N ILE A 53 -13.75 25.35 21.54
CA ILE A 53 -15.10 25.67 22.00
C ILE A 53 -15.17 25.63 23.54
N ALA A 54 -14.52 24.66 24.17
CA ALA A 54 -14.49 24.51 25.63
C ALA A 54 -13.75 25.65 26.34
N MET A 55 -12.81 26.32 25.66
CA MET A 55 -12.10 27.48 26.20
C MET A 55 -12.87 28.79 26.05
N ILE A 56 -13.95 28.82 25.27
CA ILE A 56 -14.70 30.06 25.09
C ILE A 56 -15.49 30.38 26.36
N ASP A 57 -15.25 31.57 26.91
CA ASP A 57 -16.02 32.09 28.02
C ASP A 57 -17.48 32.32 27.59
N THR A 58 -18.38 31.54 28.20
CA THR A 58 -19.81 31.58 27.90
C THR A 58 -20.46 32.90 28.35
N GLU A 59 -19.89 33.60 29.34
CA GLU A 59 -20.43 34.88 29.81
C GLU A 59 -20.28 35.98 28.76
N ILE A 60 -19.16 35.98 28.03
CA ILE A 60 -18.90 36.93 26.93
C ILE A 60 -19.86 36.70 25.77
N ILE A 61 -20.18 35.44 25.43
CA ILE A 61 -21.09 35.12 24.32
C ILE A 61 -22.55 35.38 24.68
N CYS A 62 -22.98 35.04 25.91
CA CYS A 62 -24.33 35.32 26.40
C CYS A 62 -24.69 36.82 26.29
N LEU A 63 -23.69 37.70 26.39
CA LEU A 63 -23.87 39.16 26.29
C LEU A 63 -24.26 39.62 24.87
N PHE A 64 -23.86 38.88 23.83
CA PHE A 64 -24.17 39.19 22.42
C PHE A 64 -25.39 38.44 21.88
N ILE A 65 -25.75 37.29 22.46
CA ILE A 65 -26.80 36.41 21.93
C ILE A 65 -27.77 36.04 23.06
N LYS A 66 -29.06 36.43 22.93
CA LYS A 66 -30.16 36.13 23.88
C LYS A 66 -30.63 34.66 23.83
N ILE A 67 -29.70 33.72 23.70
CA ILE A 67 -29.94 32.28 23.74
C ILE A 67 -29.17 31.75 24.95
N ASP A 68 -29.61 30.66 25.57
CA ASP A 68 -28.80 29.94 26.54
C ASP A 68 -27.61 29.27 25.79
N THR A 69 -26.59 30.07 25.51
CA THR A 69 -25.43 29.68 24.70
C THR A 69 -24.59 28.62 25.40
N ALA A 70 -24.67 28.50 26.72
CA ALA A 70 -24.01 27.45 27.47
C ALA A 70 -24.57 26.06 27.14
N ILE A 71 -25.90 25.91 27.08
CA ILE A 71 -26.54 24.63 26.69
C ILE A 71 -26.19 24.28 25.24
N ALA A 72 -26.25 25.25 24.33
CA ALA A 72 -25.97 25.02 22.92
C ALA A 72 -24.51 24.59 22.67
N LEU A 73 -23.53 25.26 23.26
CA LEU A 73 -22.11 24.90 23.12
C LEU A 73 -21.80 23.53 23.71
N ARG A 74 -22.41 23.18 24.86
CA ARG A 74 -22.29 21.85 25.45
C ARG A 74 -22.82 20.76 24.52
N GLN A 75 -23.98 20.97 23.89
CA GLN A 75 -24.55 20.02 22.92
C GLN A 75 -23.63 19.84 21.71
N ILE A 76 -23.06 20.93 21.19
CA ILE A 76 -22.09 20.87 20.08
C ILE A 76 -20.86 20.03 20.47
N ILE A 77 -20.29 20.26 21.65
CA ILE A 77 -19.14 19.46 22.15
C ILE A 77 -19.50 17.97 22.21
N VAL A 78 -20.68 17.62 22.73
CA VAL A 78 -21.14 16.23 22.83
C VAL A 78 -21.29 15.60 21.44
N ILE A 79 -21.86 16.33 20.48
CA ILE A 79 -22.02 15.86 19.09
C ILE A 79 -20.66 15.64 18.43
N LEU A 80 -19.72 16.58 18.57
CA LEU A 80 -18.36 16.44 18.04
C LEU A 80 -17.63 15.25 18.68
N GLY A 81 -17.78 15.04 19.98
CA GLY A 81 -17.23 13.88 20.68
C GLY A 81 -17.81 12.55 20.17
N LEU A 82 -19.10 12.52 19.84
CA LEU A 82 -19.74 11.35 19.23
C LEU A 82 -19.20 11.06 17.83
N PHE A 83 -18.90 12.09 17.03
CA PHE A 83 -18.23 11.90 15.74
C PHE A 83 -16.83 11.31 15.91
N ILE A 84 -16.04 11.78 16.87
CA ILE A 84 -14.71 11.19 17.17
C ILE A 84 -14.84 9.71 17.51
N LEU A 85 -15.82 9.35 18.35
CA LEU A 85 -16.09 7.95 18.70
C LEU A 85 -16.42 7.13 17.46
N ILE A 86 -17.33 7.61 16.60
CA ILE A 86 -17.71 6.91 15.36
C ILE A 86 -16.48 6.69 14.48
N PHE A 87 -15.68 7.73 14.22
CA PHE A 87 -14.49 7.59 13.38
C PHE A 87 -13.47 6.61 13.95
N THR A 88 -13.29 6.61 15.27
CA THR A 88 -12.41 5.66 15.97
C THR A 88 -12.91 4.22 15.86
N LEU A 89 -14.22 4.01 15.99
CA LEU A 89 -14.84 2.70 15.81
C LEU A 89 -14.74 2.22 14.37
N LEU A 90 -14.96 3.10 13.39
CA LEU A 90 -14.79 2.78 11.96
C LEU A 90 -13.36 2.33 11.67
N ASP A 91 -12.36 3.06 12.16
CA ASP A 91 -10.94 2.66 12.02
C ASP A 91 -10.70 1.26 12.61
N LYS A 92 -11.28 0.97 13.78
CA LYS A 92 -11.13 -0.35 14.42
C LYS A 92 -11.89 -1.48 13.73
N ILE A 93 -13.07 -1.21 13.17
CA ILE A 93 -13.90 -2.20 12.47
C ILE A 93 -13.28 -2.55 11.11
N TRP A 94 -12.79 -1.56 10.37
CA TRP A 94 -12.18 -1.76 9.06
C TRP A 94 -10.71 -2.16 9.11
N ASP A 95 -10.07 -1.95 10.26
CA ASP A 95 -8.72 -2.40 10.57
C ASP A 95 -7.67 -1.87 9.59
N PHE A 96 -7.83 -0.61 9.18
CA PHE A 96 -6.98 0.03 8.16
C PHE A 96 -5.51 0.00 8.58
N ARG A 97 -5.24 0.18 9.87
CA ARG A 97 -3.89 0.14 10.44
C ARG A 97 -3.25 -1.24 10.34
N GLU A 98 -3.96 -2.31 10.65
CA GLU A 98 -3.42 -3.68 10.52
C GLU A 98 -3.18 -4.04 9.06
N ARG A 99 -4.10 -3.66 8.16
CA ARG A 99 -3.95 -3.87 6.71
C ARG A 99 -2.74 -3.11 6.15
N LYS A 100 -2.48 -1.89 6.62
CA LYS A 100 -1.28 -1.09 6.31
C LYS A 100 -0.01 -1.81 6.78
N ILE A 101 0.06 -2.19 8.06
CA ILE A 101 1.25 -2.85 8.64
C ILE A 101 1.54 -4.18 7.94
N THR A 102 0.51 -4.96 7.64
CA THR A 102 0.67 -6.26 6.97
C THR A 102 1.16 -6.08 5.53
N SER A 103 0.67 -5.04 4.84
CA SER A 103 1.15 -4.68 3.50
C SER A 103 2.62 -4.25 3.53
N GLU A 104 3.02 -3.43 4.50
CA GLU A 104 4.40 -2.98 4.70
C GLU A 104 5.36 -4.15 4.93
N LYS A 105 5.04 -5.04 5.88
CA LYS A 105 5.83 -6.25 6.14
C LYS A 105 5.96 -7.15 4.90
N GLY A 106 4.87 -7.30 4.14
CA GLY A 106 4.91 -8.08 2.91
C GLY A 106 5.77 -7.46 1.81
N ILE A 107 5.81 -6.12 1.72
CA ILE A 107 6.73 -5.40 0.81
C ILE A 107 8.18 -5.67 1.20
N ASP A 108 8.51 -5.62 2.48
CA ASP A 108 9.88 -5.86 2.97
C ASP A 108 10.34 -7.29 2.69
N LEU A 109 9.50 -8.28 2.98
CA LEU A 109 9.78 -9.69 2.69
C LEU A 109 10.04 -9.92 1.20
N LEU A 110 9.20 -9.38 0.33
CA LEU A 110 9.35 -9.53 -1.12
C LEU A 110 10.55 -8.74 -1.67
N THR A 111 10.86 -7.57 -1.10
CA THR A 111 12.03 -6.77 -1.50
C THR A 111 13.33 -7.51 -1.16
N ASN A 112 13.42 -8.06 0.05
CA ASN A 112 14.58 -8.86 0.45
C ASN A 112 14.72 -10.11 -0.41
N PHE A 113 13.61 -10.82 -0.66
CA PHE A 113 13.60 -11.97 -1.56
C PHE A 113 14.07 -11.62 -2.98
N LEU A 114 13.56 -10.52 -3.56
CA LEU A 114 13.94 -10.06 -4.89
C LEU A 114 15.42 -9.71 -4.97
N ARG A 115 15.96 -9.04 -3.95
CA ARG A 115 17.39 -8.74 -3.87
C ARG A 115 18.23 -10.01 -3.90
N ASP A 116 17.86 -11.00 -3.10
CA ASP A 116 18.61 -12.25 -2.97
C ASP A 116 18.54 -13.09 -4.26
N ILE A 117 17.37 -13.21 -4.88
CA ILE A 117 17.22 -13.97 -6.14
C ILE A 117 17.88 -13.26 -7.33
N HIS A 118 17.88 -11.92 -7.39
CA HIS A 118 18.61 -11.18 -8.41
C HIS A 118 20.13 -11.30 -8.22
N HIS A 119 20.61 -11.32 -6.97
CA HIS A 119 22.01 -11.62 -6.69
C HIS A 119 22.37 -13.04 -7.14
N PHE A 120 21.57 -14.05 -6.77
CA PHE A 120 21.73 -15.43 -7.22
C PHE A 120 21.82 -15.53 -8.76
N ARG A 121 20.89 -14.87 -9.47
CA ARG A 121 20.88 -14.82 -10.93
C ARG A 121 22.16 -14.22 -11.51
N LYS A 122 22.68 -13.14 -10.92
CA LYS A 122 23.85 -12.41 -11.43
C LYS A 122 25.18 -13.09 -11.12
N THR A 123 25.29 -13.81 -10.00
CA THR A 123 26.59 -14.29 -9.50
C THR A 123 26.71 -15.81 -9.43
N LYS A 124 25.62 -16.53 -9.13
CA LYS A 124 25.68 -17.97 -8.81
C LYS A 124 25.21 -18.87 -9.96
N CYS A 125 24.53 -18.30 -10.96
CA CYS A 125 24.04 -19.09 -12.10
C CYS A 125 25.10 -19.33 -13.19
N THR A 126 26.22 -18.61 -13.16
CA THR A 126 27.35 -18.73 -14.11
C THR A 126 28.58 -19.43 -13.55
N ASP A 127 28.79 -19.38 -12.22
CA ASP A 127 30.06 -19.78 -11.59
C ASP A 127 29.96 -21.04 -10.69
N CYS A 128 28.77 -21.63 -10.52
CA CYS A 128 28.55 -22.82 -9.69
C CYS A 128 28.28 -24.08 -10.53
N GLU A 129 28.68 -25.24 -10.00
CA GLU A 129 28.27 -26.54 -10.52
C GLU A 129 26.74 -26.62 -10.62
N GLU A 130 26.22 -27.17 -11.72
CA GLU A 130 24.80 -27.17 -12.06
C GLU A 130 23.92 -27.74 -10.93
N GLU A 131 24.36 -28.80 -10.27
CA GLU A 131 23.65 -29.43 -9.15
C GLU A 131 23.49 -28.49 -7.94
N LYS A 132 24.53 -27.70 -7.63
CA LYS A 132 24.48 -26.69 -6.57
C LYS A 132 23.53 -25.56 -6.93
N ALA A 133 23.54 -25.11 -8.19
CA ALA A 133 22.63 -24.08 -8.67
C ALA A 133 21.16 -24.54 -8.60
N GLN A 134 20.87 -25.79 -8.98
CA GLN A 134 19.52 -26.38 -8.85
C GLN A 134 19.06 -26.47 -7.40
N ASN A 135 19.93 -26.92 -6.48
CA ASN A 135 19.59 -27.03 -5.07
C ASN A 135 19.35 -25.66 -4.42
N GLU A 136 20.14 -24.65 -4.75
CA GLU A 136 19.89 -23.27 -4.31
C GLU A 136 18.58 -22.72 -4.88
N MET A 137 18.27 -23.02 -6.15
CA MET A 137 17.02 -22.59 -6.76
C MET A 137 15.78 -23.19 -6.07
N LYS A 138 15.83 -24.47 -5.67
CA LYS A 138 14.78 -25.10 -4.86
C LYS A 138 14.54 -24.35 -3.54
N LYS A 139 15.61 -23.92 -2.86
CA LYS A 139 15.48 -23.12 -1.63
C LYS A 139 14.77 -21.78 -1.90
N TYR A 140 15.02 -21.13 -3.04
CA TYR A 140 14.31 -19.90 -3.40
C TYR A 140 12.83 -20.16 -3.71
N ILE A 141 12.50 -21.28 -4.36
CA ILE A 141 11.11 -21.69 -4.60
C ILE A 141 10.38 -21.90 -3.27
N GLU A 142 10.99 -22.65 -2.36
CA GLU A 142 10.44 -22.94 -1.04
C GLU A 142 10.27 -21.66 -0.21
N ARG A 143 11.29 -20.80 -0.18
CA ARG A 143 11.22 -19.51 0.51
C ARG A 143 10.14 -18.62 -0.08
N TYR A 144 9.98 -18.59 -1.40
CA TYR A 144 8.90 -17.84 -2.03
C TYR A 144 7.52 -18.39 -1.64
N SER A 145 7.37 -19.72 -1.61
CA SER A 145 6.14 -20.39 -1.16
C SER A 145 5.81 -20.04 0.29
N GLN A 146 6.80 -20.05 1.18
CA GLN A 146 6.65 -19.63 2.57
C GLN A 146 6.22 -18.16 2.66
N ILE A 147 6.87 -17.26 1.92
CA ILE A 147 6.47 -15.84 1.88
C ILE A 147 5.02 -15.71 1.45
N GLN A 148 4.58 -16.43 0.41
CA GLN A 148 3.19 -16.39 -0.05
C GLN A 148 2.18 -16.76 1.04
N GLN A 149 2.52 -17.68 1.95
CA GLN A 149 1.65 -18.05 3.07
C GLN A 149 1.48 -16.93 4.10
N TYR A 150 2.46 -16.03 4.21
CA TYR A 150 2.41 -14.87 5.12
C TYR A 150 1.86 -13.60 4.48
N LEU A 151 1.73 -13.55 3.15
CA LEU A 151 1.18 -12.38 2.48
C LEU A 151 -0.32 -12.26 2.76
N PRO A 152 -0.84 -11.02 2.91
CA PRO A 152 -2.26 -10.83 3.11
C PRO A 152 -3.02 -11.34 1.89
N ILE A 153 -4.09 -12.09 2.13
CA ILE A 153 -4.97 -12.59 1.08
C ILE A 153 -5.52 -11.37 0.31
N LEU A 154 -5.49 -11.48 -1.01
CA LEU A 154 -6.15 -10.53 -1.89
C LEU A 154 -7.62 -10.90 -1.91
N GLU A 155 -8.42 -10.14 -1.17
CA GLU A 155 -9.86 -10.38 -1.00
C GLU A 155 -10.63 -10.17 -2.33
N ASP A 156 -10.11 -9.35 -3.24
CA ASP A 156 -10.75 -9.04 -4.53
C ASP A 156 -9.83 -9.33 -5.73
N GLY A 157 -10.27 -10.23 -6.61
CA GLY A 157 -9.60 -10.54 -7.87
C GLY A 157 -9.53 -9.34 -8.83
N VAL A 158 -10.45 -8.38 -8.71
CA VAL A 158 -10.44 -7.14 -9.50
C VAL A 158 -9.29 -6.23 -9.07
N GLU A 159 -9.03 -6.09 -7.78
CA GLU A 159 -7.88 -5.34 -7.25
C GLU A 159 -6.57 -5.93 -7.76
N PHE A 160 -6.44 -7.26 -7.68
CA PHE A 160 -5.28 -7.98 -8.22
C PHE A 160 -5.08 -7.69 -9.71
N LEU A 161 -6.14 -7.82 -10.51
CA LEU A 161 -6.06 -7.60 -11.96
C LEU A 161 -5.70 -6.15 -12.30
N LYS A 162 -6.28 -5.16 -11.62
CA LYS A 162 -5.97 -3.74 -11.83
C LYS A 162 -4.52 -3.44 -11.48
N ALA A 163 -4.03 -3.92 -10.33
CA ALA A 163 -2.66 -3.71 -9.90
C ALA A 163 -1.66 -4.39 -10.86
N LYS A 164 -1.98 -5.60 -11.33
CA LYS A 164 -1.20 -6.28 -12.37
C LYS A 164 -1.18 -5.50 -13.70
N GLN A 165 -2.32 -5.04 -14.19
CA GLN A 165 -2.40 -4.22 -15.41
C GLN A 165 -1.61 -2.92 -15.28
N TYR A 166 -1.72 -2.27 -14.13
CA TYR A 166 -0.98 -1.07 -13.83
C TYR A 166 0.54 -1.33 -13.85
N TYR A 167 1.01 -2.38 -13.17
CA TYR A 167 2.42 -2.77 -13.17
C TYR A 167 2.94 -3.01 -14.60
N MET A 168 2.19 -3.75 -15.41
CA MET A 168 2.58 -4.06 -16.79
C MET A 168 2.66 -2.78 -17.65
N LEU A 169 1.73 -1.83 -17.48
CA LEU A 169 1.78 -0.54 -18.18
C LEU A 169 2.96 0.32 -17.74
N LYS A 170 3.29 0.34 -16.44
CA LYS A 170 4.49 1.02 -15.94
C LYS A 170 5.76 0.43 -16.55
N LYS A 171 5.84 -0.90 -16.59
CA LYS A 171 6.99 -1.60 -17.17
C LYS A 171 7.13 -1.33 -18.66
N GLU A 172 6.02 -1.36 -19.40
CA GLU A 172 5.99 -1.02 -20.82
C GLU A 172 6.45 0.43 -21.05
N ALA A 173 5.94 1.37 -20.25
CA ALA A 173 6.36 2.77 -20.33
C ALA A 173 7.86 2.91 -20.03
N SER A 174 8.38 2.25 -18.99
CA SER A 174 9.79 2.26 -18.64
C SER A 174 10.67 1.80 -19.80
N ILE A 175 10.34 0.66 -20.41
CA ILE A 175 11.09 0.11 -21.56
C ILE A 175 11.13 1.13 -22.70
N LYS A 176 9.99 1.75 -23.03
CA LYS A 176 9.95 2.73 -24.13
C LYS A 176 10.65 4.04 -23.82
N ILE A 177 10.74 4.43 -22.54
CA ILE A 177 11.54 5.59 -22.10
C ILE A 177 13.02 5.28 -22.25
N ASP A 178 13.44 4.07 -21.87
CA ASP A 178 14.83 3.63 -22.00
C ASP A 178 15.25 3.59 -23.48
N GLU A 179 14.34 3.23 -24.39
CA GLU A 179 14.54 3.26 -25.85
C GLU A 179 14.49 4.67 -26.45
N ASN A 180 13.57 5.52 -25.97
CA ASN A 180 13.42 6.91 -26.41
C ASN A 180 13.09 7.83 -25.23
N PRO A 181 14.08 8.56 -24.69
CA PRO A 181 13.88 9.45 -23.55
C PRO A 181 12.89 10.61 -23.81
N GLU A 182 12.70 11.01 -25.07
CA GLU A 182 11.82 12.11 -25.47
C GLU A 182 10.37 11.65 -25.75
N LEU A 183 10.06 10.38 -25.51
CA LEU A 183 8.73 9.82 -25.73
C LEU A 183 7.65 10.57 -24.94
N ASP A 184 6.57 10.96 -25.62
CA ASP A 184 5.40 11.51 -24.94
C ASP A 184 4.70 10.44 -24.08
N LEU A 185 4.78 10.62 -22.77
CA LEU A 185 4.16 9.76 -21.77
C LEU A 185 2.68 10.08 -21.51
N SER A 186 2.10 11.08 -22.17
CA SER A 186 0.72 11.51 -21.94
C SER A 186 -0.29 10.37 -22.09
N THR A 187 -0.07 9.48 -23.05
CA THR A 187 -0.93 8.32 -23.31
C THR A 187 -0.86 7.29 -22.18
N TYR A 188 0.35 6.99 -21.70
CA TYR A 188 0.56 6.11 -20.54
C TYR A 188 -0.05 6.70 -19.28
N HIS A 189 0.17 8.00 -19.06
CA HIS A 189 -0.39 8.72 -17.93
C HIS A 189 -1.92 8.66 -17.91
N LYS A 190 -2.59 8.91 -19.05
CA LYS A 190 -4.05 8.79 -19.19
C LYS A 190 -4.55 7.38 -18.88
N LYS A 191 -3.89 6.34 -19.40
CA LYS A 191 -4.24 4.93 -19.13
C LYS A 191 -4.09 4.57 -17.66
N LEU A 192 -2.97 4.96 -17.04
CA LEU A 192 -2.71 4.74 -15.61
C LEU A 192 -3.74 5.47 -14.75
N LYS A 193 -4.06 6.73 -15.07
CA LYS A 193 -5.08 7.52 -14.34
C LYS A 193 -6.47 6.89 -14.44
N LYS A 194 -6.84 6.33 -15.60
CA LYS A 194 -8.12 5.62 -15.78
C LYS A 194 -8.21 4.37 -14.92
N LEU A 195 -7.11 3.61 -14.80
CA LEU A 195 -7.03 2.44 -13.92
C LEU A 195 -7.11 2.83 -12.44
N MET A 196 -6.53 3.98 -12.06
CA MET A 196 -6.52 4.46 -10.67
C MET A 196 -7.82 5.14 -10.23
N ARG A 197 -8.63 5.72 -11.13
CA ARG A 197 -9.89 6.39 -10.79
C ARG A 197 -10.99 5.48 -10.20
N ARG A 198 -10.81 4.16 -10.24
CA ARG A 198 -11.79 3.16 -9.81
C ARG A 198 -11.27 2.31 -8.64
N TRP A 199 -10.37 2.88 -7.85
CA TRP A 199 -9.92 2.36 -6.57
C TRP A 199 -10.46 3.26 -5.47
#